data_AF-M2QRZ0-F1
#
_entry.id   AF-M2QRZ0-F1
#
_cell.length_a   1.000
_cell.length_b   1.000
_cell.length_c   1.000
_cell.angle_alpha   90.00
_cell.angle_beta   90.00
_cell.angle_gamma   90.00
#
_symmetry.space_group_name_H-M   'P 1'
#
loop_
_entity.id
_entity.type
_entity.pdbx_description
1 polymer ?
#
loop_
_entity_poly.entity_id
_entity_poly.type
_entity_poly.pdbx_seq_one_letter_code
_entity_poly.pdbx_strand_id
1 'polypeptide(L)'
;MKVQASTGSCQRGEKTSERPSSRLLCVKPTKKCVASLFRVIRLTFCQSGYQVEFLPLFIPTNAPPPPGSHEQHRSPITEPIYVSTFAWKPRRRINGAVPGAHGGEYLTFWYAGQIPEDAVHHLNTGMPDEQDYQSHSLNIEDALQVLDSTYQPVEHHVLATAYELWRETQKILTERSQ
;
A
#
# COMPACT_ATOMS: atom_id res chain seq x y z
N MET A 1 -0.17 -2.29 15.59
CA MET A 1 -0.30 -1.91 14.16
C MET A 1 -1.03 -3.02 13.43
N LYS A 2 -2.14 -2.71 12.77
CA LYS A 2 -2.87 -3.66 11.93
C LYS A 2 -2.68 -3.34 10.45
N VAL A 3 -2.52 -4.36 9.62
CA VAL A 3 -2.22 -4.35 8.19
C VAL A 3 -3.31 -5.10 7.44
N GLN A 4 -3.78 -4.58 6.32
CA GLN A 4 -4.77 -5.28 5.51
C GLN A 4 -4.12 -6.21 4.49
N ALA A 5 -4.64 -7.43 4.39
CA ALA A 5 -4.36 -8.35 3.29
C ALA A 5 -5.68 -8.76 2.63
N SER A 6 -5.73 -8.77 1.30
CA SER A 6 -6.84 -9.35 0.55
C SER A 6 -6.48 -10.78 0.15
N THR A 7 -7.00 -11.77 0.87
CA THR A 7 -6.91 -13.18 0.50
C THR A 7 -8.32 -13.74 0.35
N GLY A 8 -8.60 -14.35 -0.80
CA GLY A 8 -9.85 -15.05 -1.03
C GLY A 8 -9.91 -16.36 -0.25
N SER A 9 -10.31 -16.31 1.02
CA SER A 9 -10.93 -17.45 1.70
C SER A 9 -11.66 -17.01 2.97
N CYS A 10 -12.92 -17.44 3.06
CA CYS A 10 -13.90 -17.13 4.10
C CYS A 10 -13.60 -17.90 5.39
N GLN A 11 -13.22 -17.24 6.49
CA GLN A 11 -13.36 -17.78 7.86
C GLN A 11 -13.62 -16.68 8.93
N ARG A 12 -14.32 -17.11 9.99
CA ARG A 12 -15.12 -16.34 10.97
C ARG A 12 -14.27 -15.85 12.15
N GLY A 13 -14.48 -14.60 12.58
CA GLY A 13 -13.55 -13.85 13.44
C GLY A 13 -13.65 -14.00 14.96
N GLU A 14 -12.77 -13.28 15.66
CA GLU A 14 -12.77 -13.06 17.12
C GLU A 14 -12.20 -11.66 17.46
N LYS A 15 -12.76 -11.04 18.51
CA LYS A 15 -12.47 -9.65 18.97
C LYS A 15 -11.43 -9.64 20.08
N THR A 16 -10.49 -8.69 20.07
CA THR A 16 -9.78 -8.23 21.29
C THR A 16 -9.34 -6.75 21.26
N SER A 17 -9.76 -6.05 22.32
CA SER A 17 -9.19 -5.00 23.20
C SER A 17 -8.13 -3.96 22.76
N GLU A 18 -8.23 -2.79 23.39
CA GLU A 18 -7.74 -1.42 23.08
C GLU A 18 -6.24 -1.10 23.28
N ARG A 19 -5.72 -0.22 22.40
CA ARG A 19 -4.78 0.92 22.61
C ARG A 19 -4.79 1.78 21.33
N PRO A 20 -4.59 3.12 21.38
CA PRO A 20 -4.67 3.96 20.18
C PRO A 20 -3.52 3.58 19.23
N SER A 21 -3.86 2.88 18.16
CA SER A 21 -2.89 2.37 17.18
C SER A 21 -3.39 2.72 15.79
N SER A 22 -2.73 3.69 15.17
CA SER A 22 -2.82 3.91 13.73
C SER A 22 -2.58 2.57 13.01
N ARG A 23 -3.43 2.27 12.01
CA ARG A 23 -3.37 1.01 11.25
C ARG A 23 -2.81 1.32 9.86
N LEU A 24 -1.78 0.59 9.46
CA LEU A 24 -1.07 0.80 8.20
C LEU A 24 -1.78 0.02 7.10
N LEU A 25 -2.04 0.64 5.96
CA LEU A 25 -2.55 -0.04 4.79
C LEU A 25 -1.46 -0.12 3.72
N CYS A 26 -1.14 -1.34 3.29
CA CYS A 26 -0.34 -1.59 2.09
C CYS A 26 -1.29 -1.83 0.93
N VAL A 27 -1.24 -0.96 -0.08
CA VAL A 27 -2.19 -0.94 -1.20
C VAL A 27 -1.55 -1.62 -2.40
N LYS A 28 -2.19 -2.67 -2.93
CA LYS A 28 -1.85 -3.21 -4.25
C LYS A 28 -2.38 -2.30 -5.36
N PRO A 29 -1.56 -1.80 -6.28
CA PRO A 29 -2.10 -1.09 -7.43
C PRO A 29 -2.61 -2.08 -8.47
N THR A 30 -3.83 -1.85 -8.95
CA THR A 30 -4.35 -2.50 -10.15
C THR A 30 -4.10 -1.66 -11.41
N LYS A 31 -4.29 -2.33 -12.54
CA LYS A 31 -3.69 -2.08 -13.85
C LYS A 31 -4.06 -0.69 -14.41
N LYS A 32 -3.00 0.02 -14.84
CA LYS A 32 -2.98 1.30 -15.57
C LYS A 32 -3.32 2.53 -14.72
N CYS A 33 -2.29 3.29 -14.38
CA CYS A 33 -2.11 4.68 -14.84
C CYS A 33 -1.01 5.39 -14.04
N VAL A 34 -0.43 6.42 -14.66
CA VAL A 34 0.29 7.49 -13.96
C VAL A 34 -0.66 8.07 -12.90
N ALA A 35 -0.37 7.88 -11.62
CA ALA A 35 -1.29 8.17 -10.54
C ALA A 35 -0.94 9.50 -9.86
N SER A 36 -1.85 10.48 -9.93
CA SER A 36 -1.89 11.58 -8.97
C SER A 36 -2.21 11.03 -7.57
N LEU A 37 -1.70 11.64 -6.49
CA LEU A 37 -1.96 11.24 -5.09
C LEU A 37 -3.45 10.98 -4.79
N PHE A 38 -4.35 11.84 -5.28
CA PHE A 38 -5.81 11.67 -5.13
C PHE A 38 -6.34 10.35 -5.72
N ARG A 39 -5.72 9.88 -6.80
CA ARG A 39 -6.11 8.64 -7.48
C ARG A 39 -5.70 7.41 -6.68
N VAL A 40 -4.59 7.48 -5.95
CA VAL A 40 -4.16 6.40 -5.04
C VAL A 40 -5.21 6.20 -3.96
N ILE A 41 -5.59 7.26 -3.25
CA ILE A 41 -6.63 7.21 -2.20
C ILE A 41 -7.93 6.64 -2.74
N ARG A 42 -8.39 7.11 -3.91
CA ARG A 42 -9.64 6.61 -4.52
C ARG A 42 -9.55 5.11 -4.85
N LEU A 43 -8.45 4.67 -5.45
CA LEU A 43 -8.25 3.25 -5.79
C LEU A 43 -8.25 2.40 -4.53
N THR A 44 -7.57 2.86 -3.49
CA THR A 44 -7.54 2.19 -2.21
C THR A 44 -8.94 2.05 -1.62
N PHE A 45 -9.71 3.14 -1.58
CA PHE A 45 -11.10 3.11 -1.09
C PHE A 45 -11.96 2.10 -1.86
N CYS A 46 -11.86 2.07 -3.18
CA CYS A 46 -12.61 1.11 -3.99
C CYS A 46 -12.27 -0.35 -3.62
N GLN A 47 -10.98 -0.66 -3.45
CA GLN A 47 -10.53 -2.02 -3.19
C GLN A 47 -10.68 -2.46 -1.73
N SER A 48 -10.45 -1.55 -0.78
CA SER A 48 -10.43 -1.88 0.64
C SER A 48 -11.77 -1.69 1.32
N GLY A 49 -12.65 -0.85 0.77
CA GLY A 49 -13.86 -0.37 1.44
C GLY A 49 -13.57 0.62 2.58
N TYR A 50 -12.32 1.01 2.81
CA TYR A 50 -11.95 1.92 3.90
C TYR A 50 -11.52 3.28 3.37
N GLN A 51 -11.92 4.33 4.08
CA GLN A 51 -11.37 5.66 3.87
C GLN A 51 -9.94 5.74 4.42
N VAL A 52 -9.00 6.06 3.55
CA VAL A 52 -7.56 5.98 3.81
C VAL A 52 -6.95 7.35 3.59
N GLU A 53 -6.01 7.69 4.46
CA GLU A 53 -5.16 8.87 4.32
C GLU A 53 -3.71 8.46 4.11
N PHE A 54 -2.91 9.34 3.54
CA PHE A 54 -1.47 9.08 3.50
C PHE A 54 -0.90 9.08 4.92
N LEU A 55 0.07 8.21 5.15
CA LEU A 55 0.88 8.22 6.36
C LEU A 55 2.17 8.98 6.06
N PRO A 56 2.37 10.20 6.59
CA PRO A 56 3.63 10.91 6.46
C PRO A 56 4.75 10.16 7.19
N LEU A 57 5.85 9.89 6.50
CA LEU A 57 7.00 9.15 7.01
C LEU A 57 8.28 9.96 6.86
N PHE A 58 9.23 9.77 7.79
CA PHE A 58 10.60 10.22 7.60
C PHE A 58 11.31 9.23 6.68
N ILE A 59 11.45 9.62 5.41
CA ILE A 59 12.14 8.81 4.41
C ILE A 59 13.29 9.61 3.78
N PRO A 60 14.41 8.95 3.44
CA PRO A 60 15.48 9.60 2.70
C PRO A 60 14.95 9.93 1.30
N THR A 61 14.90 11.22 0.97
CA THR A 61 14.61 11.68 -0.39
C THR A 61 15.91 11.96 -1.12
N ASN A 62 15.99 11.47 -2.36
CA ASN A 62 17.10 11.79 -3.28
C ASN A 62 16.83 13.11 -4.04
N ALA A 63 15.69 13.75 -3.81
CA ALA A 63 15.40 15.05 -4.38
C ALA A 63 16.30 16.12 -3.74
N PRO A 64 16.92 17.01 -4.53
CA PRO A 64 17.66 18.13 -3.97
C PRO A 64 16.68 19.07 -3.24
N PRO A 65 17.10 19.68 -2.12
CA PRO A 65 16.29 20.69 -1.46
C PRO A 65 15.99 21.86 -2.40
N PRO A 66 14.79 22.48 -2.34
CA PRO A 66 14.54 23.68 -3.10
C PRO A 66 15.51 24.79 -2.68
N PRO A 67 15.87 25.68 -3.61
CA PRO A 67 16.79 26.77 -3.33
C PRO A 67 16.25 27.61 -2.16
N GLY A 68 17.00 27.67 -1.07
CA GLY A 68 16.64 28.41 0.15
C GLY A 68 16.13 27.57 1.32
N SER A 69 15.92 26.25 1.18
CA SER A 69 15.46 25.40 2.28
C SER A 69 16.42 24.24 2.57
N HIS A 70 17.41 24.45 3.43
CA HIS A 70 18.32 23.38 3.87
C HIS A 70 17.66 22.36 4.82
N GLU A 71 16.45 22.63 5.31
CA GLU A 71 15.78 21.82 6.33
C GLU A 71 14.77 20.79 5.80
N GLN A 72 14.67 20.58 4.48
CA GLN A 72 13.59 19.77 3.89
C GLN A 72 13.57 18.32 4.40
N HIS A 73 14.71 17.76 4.78
CA HIS A 73 14.83 16.41 5.34
C HIS A 73 14.41 16.30 6.81
N ARG A 74 13.99 17.40 7.44
CA ARG A 74 13.52 17.42 8.83
C ARG A 74 12.02 17.27 8.98
N SER A 75 11.25 17.17 7.90
CA SER A 75 9.80 16.97 7.97
C SER A 75 9.40 15.60 7.41
N PRO A 76 8.35 14.97 7.93
CA PRO A 76 7.82 13.75 7.33
C PRO A 76 7.15 14.08 5.99
N ILE A 77 7.25 13.15 5.03
CA ILE A 77 6.75 13.32 3.66
C ILE A 77 5.89 12.12 3.24
N THR A 78 5.13 12.28 2.16
CA THR A 78 4.23 11.24 1.61
C THR A 78 4.71 10.73 0.25
N GLU A 79 6.02 10.69 0.03
CA GLU A 79 6.61 10.11 -1.19
C GLU A 79 6.45 8.57 -1.22
N PRO A 80 6.53 7.94 -2.40
CA PRO A 80 6.52 6.48 -2.50
C PRO A 80 7.67 5.87 -1.69
N ILE A 81 7.37 4.84 -0.89
CA ILE A 81 8.38 4.11 -0.11
C ILE A 81 9.11 3.05 -0.96
N TYR A 82 8.50 2.65 -2.07
CA TYR A 82 9.05 1.66 -2.99
C TYR A 82 8.50 1.87 -4.39
N VAL A 83 9.32 1.57 -5.41
CA VAL A 83 8.92 1.58 -6.81
C VAL A 83 9.30 0.25 -7.42
N SER A 84 8.34 -0.40 -8.07
CA SER A 84 8.55 -1.70 -8.71
C SER A 84 8.12 -1.65 -10.17
N THR A 85 8.74 -2.47 -11.01
CA THR A 85 8.32 -2.68 -12.39
C THR A 85 7.85 -4.11 -12.62
N PHE A 86 6.84 -4.28 -13.45
CA PHE A 86 6.40 -5.58 -13.92
C PHE A 86 6.24 -5.57 -15.43
N ALA A 87 7.01 -6.41 -16.12
CA ALA A 87 6.92 -6.54 -17.57
C ALA A 87 5.96 -7.67 -17.96
N TRP A 88 5.15 -7.45 -19.00
CA TRP A 88 4.39 -8.51 -19.66
C TRP A 88 4.86 -8.68 -21.10
N LYS A 89 4.96 -9.94 -21.52
CA LYS A 89 5.45 -10.30 -22.86
C LYS A 89 4.40 -10.01 -23.95
N PRO A 90 4.84 -9.79 -25.19
CA PRO A 90 3.96 -9.76 -26.35
C PRO A 90 3.07 -11.01 -26.42
N ARG A 91 1.79 -10.85 -26.74
CA ARG A 91 0.88 -11.99 -26.92
C ARG A 91 1.08 -12.57 -28.31
N ARG A 92 1.50 -13.83 -28.40
CA ARG A 92 1.60 -14.60 -29.65
C ARG A 92 0.42 -15.56 -29.75
N ARG A 93 -0.17 -15.68 -30.95
CA ARG A 93 -1.10 -16.77 -31.31
C ARG A 93 -0.33 -17.79 -32.16
N ILE A 94 -0.91 -18.97 -32.34
CA ILE A 94 -0.33 -20.06 -33.15
C ILE A 94 0.02 -19.58 -34.58
N ASN A 95 -0.74 -18.64 -35.13
CA ASN A 95 -0.55 -18.10 -36.48
C ASN A 95 0.20 -16.75 -36.52
N GLY A 96 0.95 -16.38 -35.47
CA GLY A 96 1.79 -15.18 -35.44
C GLY A 96 1.47 -14.19 -34.31
N ALA A 97 2.15 -13.03 -34.34
CA ALA A 97 1.96 -11.98 -33.35
C ALA A 97 0.56 -11.36 -33.46
N VAL A 98 -0.09 -11.09 -32.32
CA VAL A 98 -1.36 -10.34 -32.32
C VAL A 98 -1.03 -8.86 -32.58
N PRO A 99 -1.60 -8.22 -33.61
CA PRO A 99 -1.39 -6.80 -33.87
C PRO A 99 -1.69 -5.95 -32.63
N GLY A 100 -0.80 -5.03 -32.28
CA GLY A 100 -0.93 -4.17 -31.10
C GLY A 100 -0.58 -4.81 -29.75
N ALA A 101 -0.24 -6.10 -29.70
CA ALA A 101 0.13 -6.80 -28.46
C ALA A 101 1.66 -6.84 -28.28
N HIS A 102 2.31 -5.68 -28.19
CA HIS A 102 3.78 -5.55 -28.14
C HIS A 102 4.39 -5.86 -26.76
N GLY A 103 3.60 -6.30 -25.79
CA GLY A 103 4.04 -6.34 -24.40
C GLY A 103 4.06 -4.95 -23.79
N GLY A 104 4.65 -4.82 -22.61
CA GLY A 104 4.79 -3.54 -21.93
C GLY A 104 5.28 -3.70 -20.50
N GLU A 105 5.44 -2.57 -19.82
CA GLU A 105 5.88 -2.52 -18.44
C GLU A 105 4.87 -1.71 -17.61
N TYR A 106 4.56 -2.22 -16.42
CA TYR A 106 3.87 -1.47 -15.40
C TYR A 106 4.92 -0.89 -14.47
N LEU A 107 4.88 0.43 -14.30
CA LEU A 107 5.57 1.10 -13.22
C LEU A 107 4.59 1.28 -12.07
N THR A 108 4.98 0.79 -10.90
CA THR A 108 4.15 0.76 -9.70
C THR A 108 4.84 1.56 -8.60
N PHE A 109 4.11 2.53 -8.03
CA PHE A 109 4.52 3.31 -6.88
C PHE A 109 3.75 2.83 -5.64
N TRP A 110 4.49 2.45 -4.60
CA TRP A 110 3.92 1.99 -3.34
C TRP A 110 3.97 3.12 -2.31
N TYR A 111 2.84 3.44 -1.71
CA TYR A 111 2.69 4.47 -0.69
C TYR A 111 2.28 3.83 0.63
N ALA A 112 2.70 4.41 1.74
CA ALA A 112 2.18 4.08 3.05
C ALA A 112 0.88 4.86 3.31
N GLY A 113 -0.20 4.13 3.60
CA GLY A 113 -1.47 4.70 4.02
C GLY A 113 -1.77 4.38 5.47
N GLN A 114 -2.66 5.16 6.07
CA GLN A 114 -3.25 4.89 7.37
C GLN A 114 -4.77 4.97 7.31
N ILE A 115 -5.42 4.20 8.19
CA ILE A 115 -6.87 4.30 8.45
C ILE A 115 -7.09 4.72 9.90
N PRO A 116 -8.17 5.47 10.18
CA PRO A 116 -8.54 5.82 11.54
C PRO A 116 -8.92 4.57 12.36
N GLU A 117 -8.86 4.67 13.68
CA GLU A 117 -9.13 3.53 14.57
C GLU A 117 -10.59 3.05 14.50
N ASP A 118 -11.49 4.01 14.35
CA ASP A 118 -12.93 3.85 14.15
C ASP A 118 -13.32 3.73 12.66
N ALA A 119 -12.37 3.38 11.79
CA ALA A 119 -12.62 3.24 10.36
C ALA A 119 -13.80 2.28 10.08
N VAL A 120 -14.81 2.82 9.40
CA VAL A 120 -15.99 2.07 8.96
C VAL A 120 -15.70 1.46 7.58
N HIS A 121 -16.01 0.17 7.43
CA HIS A 121 -15.93 -0.50 6.14
C HIS A 121 -17.20 -0.21 5.32
N HIS A 122 -17.02 0.32 4.12
CA HIS A 122 -18.07 0.57 3.16
C HIS A 122 -18.25 -0.65 2.25
N LEU A 123 -19.48 -1.16 2.16
CA LEU A 123 -19.83 -2.24 1.24
C LEU A 123 -20.00 -1.70 -0.19
N ASN A 124 -19.87 -2.59 -1.17
CA ASN A 124 -20.12 -2.33 -2.59
C ASN A 124 -19.24 -1.23 -3.20
N THR A 125 -18.02 -1.03 -2.68
CA THR A 125 -17.05 -0.07 -3.22
C THR A 125 -16.19 -0.64 -4.35
N GLY A 126 -16.13 -1.97 -4.43
CA GLY A 126 -15.34 -2.70 -5.43
C GLY A 126 -15.96 -2.68 -6.82
N MET A 127 -15.21 -3.19 -7.79
CA MET A 127 -15.73 -3.42 -9.14
C MET A 127 -16.85 -4.48 -9.13
N PRO A 128 -17.67 -4.61 -10.20
CA PRO A 128 -18.76 -5.61 -10.24
C PRO A 128 -18.30 -7.06 -10.03
N ASP A 129 -17.08 -7.40 -10.44
CA ASP A 129 -16.44 -8.70 -10.22
C ASP A 129 -15.76 -8.84 -8.85
N GLU A 130 -15.73 -7.76 -8.06
CA GLU A 130 -15.07 -7.70 -6.76
C GLU A 130 -16.06 -7.60 -5.58
N GLN A 131 -17.37 -7.68 -5.82
CA GLN A 131 -18.40 -7.47 -4.78
C GLN A 131 -18.33 -8.45 -3.61
N ASP A 132 -17.89 -9.69 -3.88
CA ASP A 132 -17.82 -10.75 -2.86
C ASP A 132 -16.49 -10.76 -2.07
N TYR A 133 -15.53 -9.88 -2.41
CA TYR A 133 -14.26 -9.82 -1.70
C TYR A 133 -14.40 -9.14 -0.35
N GLN A 134 -13.80 -9.75 0.67
CA GLN A 134 -13.74 -9.19 2.02
C GLN A 134 -12.32 -8.77 2.38
N SER A 135 -12.25 -7.61 3.02
CA SER A 135 -11.01 -7.03 3.51
C SER A 135 -10.85 -7.33 4.99
N HIS A 136 -9.71 -7.91 5.37
CA HIS A 136 -9.40 -8.24 6.76
C HIS A 136 -8.21 -7.41 7.27
N SER A 137 -8.33 -6.89 8.49
CA SER A 137 -7.22 -6.27 9.23
C SER A 137 -6.49 -7.33 10.03
N LEU A 138 -5.22 -7.57 9.71
CA LEU A 138 -4.30 -8.49 10.37
C LEU A 138 -3.29 -7.72 11.23
N ASN A 139 -2.51 -8.39 12.08
CA ASN A 139 -1.30 -7.76 12.64
C ASN A 139 -0.16 -7.83 11.61
N ILE A 140 0.93 -7.08 11.85
CA ILE A 140 2.05 -7.01 10.92
C ILE A 140 2.71 -8.38 10.72
N GLU A 141 2.90 -9.15 11.80
CA GLU A 141 3.49 -10.49 11.75
C GLU A 141 2.63 -11.46 10.95
N ASP A 142 1.33 -11.48 11.22
CA ASP A 142 0.35 -12.32 10.51
C ASP A 142 0.30 -11.94 9.02
N ALA A 143 0.33 -10.65 8.72
CA ALA A 143 0.32 -10.16 7.34
C ALA A 143 1.57 -10.58 6.56
N LEU A 144 2.76 -10.47 7.17
CA LEU A 144 4.01 -10.93 6.54
C LEU A 144 3.97 -12.45 6.31
N GLN A 145 3.51 -13.23 7.29
CA GLN A 145 3.37 -14.68 7.15
C GLN A 145 2.41 -15.08 6.02
N VAL A 146 1.29 -14.36 5.88
CA VAL A 146 0.34 -14.57 4.76
C VAL A 146 1.01 -14.28 3.42
N LEU A 147 1.80 -13.20 3.32
CA LEU A 147 2.50 -12.86 2.07
C LEU A 147 3.59 -13.88 1.70
N ASP A 148 4.28 -14.43 2.70
CA ASP A 148 5.25 -15.50 2.51
C ASP A 148 4.57 -16.77 1.99
N SER A 149 3.47 -17.19 2.64
CA SER A 149 2.73 -18.41 2.25
C SER A 149 2.06 -18.31 0.88
N THR A 150 1.78 -17.09 0.41
CA THR A 150 1.15 -16.84 -0.90
C THR A 150 2.16 -16.47 -2.00
N TYR A 151 3.46 -16.56 -1.72
CA TYR A 151 4.55 -16.26 -2.66
C TYR A 151 4.47 -14.87 -3.28
N GLN A 152 4.31 -13.83 -2.45
CA GLN A 152 4.25 -12.43 -2.88
C GLN A 152 5.46 -11.64 -2.38
N PRO A 153 6.66 -11.85 -2.98
CA PRO A 153 7.91 -11.32 -2.42
C PRO A 153 8.00 -9.79 -2.47
N VAL A 154 7.41 -9.16 -3.49
CA VAL A 154 7.42 -7.69 -3.62
C VAL A 154 6.56 -7.09 -2.53
N GLU A 155 5.33 -7.56 -2.37
CA GLU A 155 4.42 -7.09 -1.34
C GLU A 155 4.95 -7.34 0.07
N HIS A 156 5.58 -8.51 0.31
CA HIS A 156 6.25 -8.79 1.58
C HIS A 156 7.34 -7.75 1.86
N HIS A 157 8.22 -7.50 0.89
CA HIS A 157 9.29 -6.51 1.03
C HIS A 157 8.74 -5.11 1.29
N VAL A 158 7.75 -4.66 0.50
CA VAL A 158 7.12 -3.36 0.66
C VAL A 158 6.50 -3.21 2.04
N LEU A 159 5.79 -4.24 2.53
CA LEU A 159 5.16 -4.20 3.84
C LEU A 159 6.19 -4.12 4.98
N ALA A 160 7.25 -4.93 4.91
CA ALA A 160 8.33 -4.89 5.89
C ALA A 160 9.02 -3.52 5.91
N THR A 161 9.33 -2.95 4.73
CA THR A 161 9.91 -1.61 4.61
C THR A 161 8.99 -0.54 5.17
N ALA A 162 7.68 -0.59 4.85
CA ALA A 162 6.71 0.37 5.38
C ALA A 162 6.66 0.34 6.92
N TYR A 163 6.71 -0.86 7.51
CA TYR A 163 6.69 -1.02 8.95
C TYR A 163 7.92 -0.44 9.63
N GLU A 164 9.12 -0.73 9.13
CA GLU A 164 10.34 -0.20 9.71
C GLU A 164 10.42 1.33 9.58
N LEU A 165 10.03 1.87 8.43
CA LEU A 165 9.96 3.32 8.24
C LEU A 165 8.97 3.98 9.21
N TRP A 166 7.82 3.35 9.46
CA TRP A 166 6.88 3.82 10.46
C TRP A 166 7.46 3.80 11.86
N ARG A 167 8.12 2.71 12.27
CA ARG A 167 8.75 2.60 13.60
C ARG A 167 9.80 3.67 13.82
N GLU A 168 10.67 3.90 12.85
CA GLU A 168 11.69 4.96 12.93
C GLU A 168 11.04 6.35 12.94
N THR A 169 9.97 6.54 12.17
CA THR A 169 9.20 7.79 12.20
C THR A 169 8.62 8.06 13.59
N GLN A 170 8.05 7.05 14.25
CA GLN A 170 7.50 7.19 15.61
C GLN A 170 8.58 7.53 16.65
N LYS A 171 9.78 6.94 16.54
CA LYS A 171 10.91 7.31 17.40
C LYS A 171 11.28 8.79 17.26
N ILE A 172 11.48 9.25 16.02
CA ILE A 172 11.84 10.65 15.73
C ILE A 172 10.78 11.62 16.27
N LEU A 173 9.49 11.30 16.09
CA LEU A 173 8.40 12.13 16.59
C LEU A 173 8.38 12.18 18.12
N THR A 174 8.65 11.04 18.78
CA THR A 174 8.70 10.97 20.24
C THR A 174 9.87 11.77 20.80
N GLU A 175 11.06 11.64 20.22
CA GLU A 175 12.26 12.38 20.61
C GLU A 175 12.09 13.90 20.46
N ARG A 176 11.37 14.36 19.44
CA ARG A 176 11.08 15.79 19.21
C ARG A 176 10.01 16.37 20.12
N SER A 177 9.21 15.51 20.76
CA SER A 177 8.15 15.93 21.68
C SER A 177 8.65 16.15 23.12
N GLN A 178 9.90 15.76 23.40
CA GLN A 178 10.59 15.95 24.67
C GLN A 178 11.41 17.23 24.65
#